data_AF-A0A537CG53-F1
#
_entry.id   AF-A0A537CG53-F1
#
_cell.length_a   1.000
_cell.length_b   1.000
_cell.length_c   1.000
_cell.angle_alpha   90.00
_cell.angle_beta   90.00
_cell.angle_gamma   90.00
#
_symmetry.space_group_name_H-M   'P 1'
#
loop_
_entity.id
_entity.type
_entity.pdbx_description
1 polymer ?
#
loop_
_entity_poly.entity_id
_entity_poly.type
_entity_poly.pdbx_seq_one_letter_code
_entity_poly.pdbx_strand_id
1 'polypeptide(L)'
;MHTLVSCRGTRSQQRVRFSFGKASRQFGSGHHDAVRGREKKVENENKNRNPRSAPAATGCKVQTRRTLNLRARSLVVLLIIGIIAVPVMPQAHAASGTYFDNVVVILMENNAINNIYNQVPFQTTLANTYTLSTAFSQTGSPSEPNYLALFAGNNFYSSDGNCCFQLSNTNLVDRLEAAGLTWTAFAEDASGSGTCGFSPPRSGDHFPFIDFSDMQTSSRCSHFQSTSSTGDPEFIAALNQPNPSNLIWLTPNDQDNSHDSIPLTGDNYLSALVPLILSSATFTTKRAALFILYDEAKGYGSSSNCCVFASWSGPVAKKAFQSNNPYSHYSLLHTVEQNWGLSTLANDAGAPVMTEFFGASTPPPLTTTFTFSSSSPTVNTPVTFTASATGGTSPYSFSWNFGDGTTRTGASVTHVYPSTQSFSVTETATDSSLPSQNAVSSQTITISAPPPPSTSFTFLPATPIVNSLVTFSAITIGGTAPYSVSWNFGDGASSTGTSVAHTFASAQSFTVKETATDSSTPTQTATSSQSVAVVTTPCLSNRRNVAIHLHYSVR
;
A
#
# COMPACT_ATOMS: atom_id res chain seq x y z
N MET A 1 20.84 -17.26 44.75
CA MET A 1 21.20 -16.13 45.64
C MET A 1 21.52 -14.95 44.74
N HIS A 2 20.93 -13.75 44.86
CA HIS A 2 20.08 -13.19 45.92
C HIS A 2 18.74 -12.65 45.38
N THR A 3 17.73 -12.64 46.24
CA THR A 3 16.39 -12.07 46.00
C THR A 3 16.33 -10.62 46.48
N LEU A 4 15.53 -9.76 45.84
CA LEU A 4 14.97 -8.55 46.47
C LEU A 4 13.54 -8.28 45.97
N VAL A 5 12.71 -7.73 46.85
CA VAL A 5 11.25 -7.62 46.75
C VAL A 5 10.83 -6.15 46.90
N SER A 6 9.77 -5.71 46.22
CA SER A 6 8.93 -4.60 46.72
C SER A 6 7.50 -4.66 46.17
N CYS A 7 6.56 -4.00 46.84
CA CYS A 7 5.11 -4.25 46.76
C CYS A 7 4.25 -3.00 46.50
N ARG A 8 3.08 -3.23 45.86
CA ARG A 8 1.78 -2.52 45.99
C ARG A 8 1.66 -1.02 45.62
N GLY A 9 0.51 -0.68 45.00
CA GLY A 9 -0.05 0.67 45.09
C GLY A 9 -1.18 1.00 44.09
N THR A 10 -2.42 0.53 44.32
CA THR A 10 -3.61 1.02 43.59
C THR A 10 -4.26 2.21 44.29
N ARG A 11 -4.72 3.24 43.54
CA ARG A 11 -5.82 4.13 44.00
C ARG A 11 -6.53 4.89 42.87
N SER A 12 -7.77 5.24 43.17
CA SER A 12 -8.79 5.86 42.31
C SER A 12 -8.57 7.34 41.99
N GLN A 13 -9.11 7.82 40.86
CA GLN A 13 -9.43 9.23 40.67
C GLN A 13 -10.93 9.53 40.83
N GLN A 14 -11.22 10.74 41.30
CA GLN A 14 -12.53 11.22 41.73
C GLN A 14 -12.95 12.40 40.83
N ARG A 15 -14.24 12.49 40.49
CA ARG A 15 -14.77 13.62 39.69
C ARG A 15 -14.76 14.93 40.49
N VAL A 16 -14.44 16.04 39.84
CA VAL A 16 -14.74 17.39 40.31
C VAL A 16 -15.55 18.13 39.25
N ARG A 17 -16.68 18.72 39.65
CA ARG A 17 -17.43 19.70 38.84
C ARG A 17 -16.91 21.10 39.17
N PHE A 18 -16.86 21.98 38.17
CA PHE A 18 -16.90 23.42 38.40
C PHE A 18 -18.07 24.05 37.65
N SER A 19 -18.64 25.08 38.26
CA SER A 19 -19.74 25.89 37.75
C SER A 19 -19.40 27.35 38.04
N PHE A 20 -19.50 28.21 37.04
CA PHE A 20 -19.56 29.66 37.19
C PHE A 20 -20.47 30.22 36.09
N GLY A 21 -21.12 31.35 36.38
CA GLY A 21 -22.04 32.00 35.43
C GLY A 21 -22.24 33.47 35.75
N LYS A 22 -23.15 34.11 34.98
CA LYS A 22 -23.45 35.56 34.93
C LYS A 22 -22.31 36.43 34.36
N ALA A 23 -22.54 37.56 33.70
CA ALA A 23 -23.70 38.12 32.99
C ALA A 23 -23.15 39.31 32.16
N SER A 24 -23.72 39.79 31.05
CA SER A 24 -24.81 40.79 31.01
C SER A 24 -24.79 41.48 29.64
N ARG A 25 -25.94 41.88 29.06
CA ARG A 25 -26.27 43.26 28.62
C ARG A 25 -27.61 43.34 27.89
N GLN A 26 -28.16 44.55 27.81
CA GLN A 26 -29.57 44.85 27.54
C GLN A 26 -29.82 45.50 26.15
N PHE A 27 -31.00 45.15 25.58
CA PHE A 27 -32.06 46.00 24.98
C PHE A 27 -31.84 47.00 23.82
N GLY A 28 -32.85 46.99 22.93
CA GLY A 28 -33.32 48.09 22.07
C GLY A 28 -33.56 47.66 20.62
N SER A 29 -34.65 47.98 19.91
CA SER A 29 -35.96 48.58 20.29
C SER A 29 -36.96 48.54 19.11
N GLY A 30 -38.27 48.41 19.36
CA GLY A 30 -39.37 48.81 18.44
C GLY A 30 -39.73 47.85 17.27
N HIS A 31 -40.91 47.93 16.64
CA HIS A 31 -42.17 48.62 17.01
C HIS A 31 -43.36 48.09 16.14
N HIS A 32 -44.60 48.49 16.49
CA HIS A 32 -45.87 48.43 15.73
C HIS A 32 -46.70 47.12 15.53
N ASP A 33 -47.89 47.16 16.15
CA ASP A 33 -49.26 47.05 15.58
C ASP A 33 -49.91 45.70 15.16
N ALA A 34 -50.71 45.18 16.10
CA ALA A 34 -52.18 44.97 16.01
C ALA A 34 -52.86 44.55 14.68
N VAL A 35 -53.75 43.53 14.76
CA VAL A 35 -55.23 43.69 14.79
C VAL A 35 -55.99 42.33 14.91
N ARG A 36 -56.75 42.21 16.01
CA ARG A 36 -58.09 41.58 16.22
C ARG A 36 -58.72 40.70 15.10
N GLY A 37 -59.09 39.44 15.40
CA GLY A 37 -59.90 38.59 14.49
C GLY A 37 -60.56 37.33 15.12
N ARG A 38 -61.84 37.46 15.51
CA ARG A 38 -62.81 36.48 16.09
C ARG A 38 -62.70 34.96 15.84
N GLU A 39 -62.95 34.22 16.93
CA GLU A 39 -63.99 33.18 17.13
C GLU A 39 -64.53 32.37 15.93
N LYS A 40 -64.49 31.03 16.06
CA LYS A 40 -65.74 30.25 16.15
C LYS A 40 -65.58 28.94 16.93
N LYS A 41 -66.58 28.69 17.77
CA LYS A 41 -66.76 27.53 18.67
C LYS A 41 -67.65 26.50 17.99
N VAL A 42 -67.28 25.21 18.04
CA VAL A 42 -68.25 24.10 17.95
C VAL A 42 -67.84 23.05 18.98
N GLU A 43 -68.71 22.83 19.95
CA GLU A 43 -68.63 21.68 20.86
C GLU A 43 -69.01 20.39 20.12
N ASN A 44 -68.41 19.27 20.51
CA ASN A 44 -69.26 18.23 21.09
C ASN A 44 -68.49 17.39 22.11
N GLU A 45 -69.08 17.19 23.27
CA GLU A 45 -68.46 16.52 24.40
C GLU A 45 -69.40 15.47 25.00
N ASN A 46 -68.80 14.34 25.39
CA ASN A 46 -69.13 13.59 26.60
C ASN A 46 -70.37 12.67 26.70
N LYS A 47 -70.04 11.43 27.12
CA LYS A 47 -70.63 10.58 28.18
C LYS A 47 -71.17 9.21 27.72
N ASN A 48 -70.53 8.07 28.05
CA ASN A 48 -70.13 7.49 29.36
C ASN A 48 -71.26 6.71 30.06
N ARG A 49 -71.12 5.39 30.16
CA ARG A 49 -71.38 4.59 31.39
C ARG A 49 -70.92 3.13 31.25
N ASN A 50 -70.63 2.52 32.41
CA ASN A 50 -70.02 1.21 32.65
C ASN A 50 -70.88 0.45 33.71
N PRO A 51 -70.46 -0.69 34.31
CA PRO A 51 -70.58 -2.10 33.89
C PRO A 51 -71.57 -2.93 34.77
N ARG A 52 -71.42 -4.29 34.77
CA ARG A 52 -72.07 -5.39 35.57
C ARG A 52 -73.12 -6.18 34.77
N SER A 53 -73.34 -7.49 34.95
CA SER A 53 -72.79 -8.53 35.86
C SER A 53 -73.11 -9.96 35.36
N ALA A 54 -72.34 -10.98 35.77
CA ALA A 54 -72.72 -12.41 35.65
C ALA A 54 -73.73 -12.83 36.75
N PRO A 55 -74.46 -13.96 36.62
CA PRO A 55 -73.96 -15.21 37.24
C PRO A 55 -74.39 -16.59 36.61
N ALA A 56 -73.51 -17.58 36.82
CA ALA A 56 -73.68 -19.01 37.20
C ALA A 56 -74.78 -20.00 36.66
N ALA A 57 -74.30 -21.22 36.36
CA ALA A 57 -74.94 -22.57 36.43
C ALA A 57 -76.08 -22.90 35.42
N THR A 58 -76.33 -24.13 34.98
CA THR A 58 -76.06 -25.49 35.53
C THR A 58 -75.82 -26.50 34.37
N GLY A 59 -75.21 -27.68 34.62
CA GLY A 59 -74.80 -28.61 33.54
C GLY A 59 -75.64 -29.90 33.39
N CYS A 60 -75.21 -30.80 32.49
CA CYS A 60 -75.57 -32.22 32.51
C CYS A 60 -74.47 -33.11 31.89
N LYS A 61 -74.38 -34.38 32.32
CA LYS A 61 -73.38 -35.37 31.91
C LYS A 61 -73.88 -36.27 30.79
N VAL A 62 -72.99 -36.71 29.91
CA VAL A 62 -73.03 -38.08 29.37
C VAL A 62 -71.63 -38.68 29.50
N GLN A 63 -71.55 -39.91 30.01
CA GLN A 63 -70.31 -40.62 30.28
C GLN A 63 -70.44 -42.04 29.73
N THR A 64 -69.54 -42.47 28.85
CA THR A 64 -69.39 -43.87 28.44
C THR A 64 -67.94 -44.30 28.58
N ARG A 65 -67.72 -45.29 29.45
CA ARG A 65 -66.43 -45.97 29.65
C ARG A 65 -66.50 -47.40 29.10
N ARG A 66 -65.45 -47.81 28.40
CA ARG A 66 -64.86 -49.16 28.43
C ARG A 66 -63.33 -48.93 28.47
N THR A 67 -62.55 -49.29 29.50
CA THR A 67 -62.16 -50.64 30.01
C THR A 67 -61.53 -51.53 28.91
N LEU A 68 -60.34 -52.13 29.05
CA LEU A 68 -59.55 -52.42 30.26
C LEU A 68 -58.05 -52.81 29.99
N ASN A 69 -57.11 -52.26 30.79
CA ASN A 69 -55.86 -52.83 31.38
C ASN A 69 -54.69 -53.55 30.63
N LEU A 70 -53.58 -53.62 31.40
CA LEU A 70 -52.30 -54.37 31.30
C LEU A 70 -51.15 -53.66 30.54
N ARG A 71 -49.91 -53.51 31.05
CA ARG A 71 -49.27 -53.89 32.35
C ARG A 71 -48.19 -52.87 32.78
N ALA A 72 -47.56 -53.03 33.95
CA ALA A 72 -46.93 -51.93 34.70
C ALA A 72 -45.39 -52.03 34.93
N ARG A 73 -44.76 -50.83 35.01
CA ARG A 73 -43.62 -50.37 35.86
C ARG A 73 -42.23 -51.04 35.80
N SER A 74 -41.24 -50.18 35.46
CA SER A 74 -39.83 -50.13 35.94
C SER A 74 -39.14 -48.86 35.37
N LEU A 75 -38.18 -48.18 36.02
CA LEU A 75 -37.82 -48.05 37.44
C LEU A 75 -36.95 -46.76 37.65
N VAL A 76 -36.85 -46.24 38.89
CA VAL A 76 -35.84 -45.29 39.47
C VAL A 76 -35.34 -44.05 38.68
N VAL A 77 -35.63 -42.90 39.29
CA VAL A 77 -34.89 -41.62 39.38
C VAL A 77 -33.47 -41.57 38.79
N LEU A 78 -33.24 -40.62 37.86
CA LEU A 78 -31.97 -39.91 37.75
C LEU A 78 -32.24 -38.44 37.35
N LEU A 79 -32.07 -37.55 38.32
CA LEU A 79 -32.32 -36.11 38.19
C LEU A 79 -31.03 -35.41 37.78
N ILE A 80 -30.84 -35.14 36.48
CA ILE A 80 -29.77 -34.27 35.99
C ILE A 80 -30.33 -33.24 35.01
N ILE A 81 -30.45 -32.01 35.53
CA ILE A 81 -30.28 -30.73 34.81
C ILE A 81 -30.88 -30.70 33.39
N GLY A 82 -32.21 -30.59 33.32
CA GLY A 82 -32.92 -30.11 32.14
C GLY A 82 -32.78 -28.60 31.95
N ILE A 83 -31.56 -28.08 31.84
CA ILE A 83 -31.35 -26.78 31.20
C ILE A 83 -31.66 -26.98 29.73
N ILE A 84 -32.61 -26.20 29.20
CA ILE A 84 -32.85 -26.13 27.76
C ILE A 84 -31.64 -25.44 27.16
N ALA A 85 -30.62 -26.23 26.85
CA ALA A 85 -29.68 -25.90 25.80
C ALA A 85 -30.49 -25.91 24.50
N VAL A 86 -31.11 -24.76 24.19
CA VAL A 86 -31.41 -24.44 22.79
C VAL A 86 -30.06 -24.59 22.09
N PRO A 87 -29.91 -25.52 21.13
CA PRO A 87 -28.70 -25.50 20.33
C PRO A 87 -28.71 -24.14 19.65
N VAL A 88 -27.77 -23.27 20.04
CA VAL A 88 -27.40 -22.13 19.22
C VAL A 88 -26.98 -22.77 17.91
N MET A 89 -27.88 -22.71 16.91
CA MET A 89 -27.57 -23.21 15.58
C MET A 89 -26.25 -22.55 15.20
N PRO A 90 -25.26 -23.32 14.68
CA PRO A 90 -24.04 -22.72 14.17
C PRO A 90 -24.47 -21.62 13.21
N GLN A 91 -24.11 -20.37 13.53
CA GLN A 91 -24.42 -19.22 12.70
C GLN A 91 -23.94 -19.55 11.29
N ALA A 92 -24.85 -19.56 10.32
CA ALA A 92 -24.63 -20.22 9.04
C ALA A 92 -23.31 -19.74 8.43
N HIS A 93 -22.42 -20.68 8.11
CA HIS A 93 -21.25 -20.37 7.30
C HIS A 93 -21.76 -19.79 5.98
N ALA A 94 -21.17 -18.66 5.55
CA ALA A 94 -21.46 -18.05 4.27
C ALA A 94 -21.41 -19.13 3.17
N ALA A 95 -22.49 -19.25 2.38
CA ALA A 95 -22.55 -20.29 1.36
C ALA A 95 -21.45 -20.05 0.31
N SER A 96 -20.65 -21.09 0.07
CA SER A 96 -19.44 -20.96 -0.74
C SER A 96 -19.80 -20.88 -2.22
N GLY A 97 -19.28 -19.86 -2.91
CA GLY A 97 -19.46 -19.72 -4.35
C GLY A 97 -18.41 -20.49 -5.15
N THR A 98 -18.45 -20.35 -6.47
CA THR A 98 -17.45 -20.96 -7.37
C THR A 98 -16.13 -20.20 -7.29
N TYR A 99 -16.17 -18.89 -7.48
CA TYR A 99 -15.00 -18.00 -7.57
C TYR A 99 -14.76 -17.23 -6.27
N PHE A 100 -15.82 -16.78 -5.60
CA PHE A 100 -15.77 -16.03 -4.35
C PHE A 100 -16.88 -16.42 -3.37
N ASP A 101 -16.61 -16.26 -2.07
CA ASP A 101 -17.58 -16.43 -0.98
C ASP A 101 -18.23 -15.10 -0.58
N ASN A 102 -17.53 -13.99 -0.85
CA ASN A 102 -17.97 -12.62 -0.59
C ASN A 102 -17.63 -11.74 -1.80
N VAL A 103 -18.54 -10.87 -2.22
CA VAL A 103 -18.28 -9.82 -3.23
C VAL A 103 -18.66 -8.45 -2.69
N VAL A 104 -17.75 -7.49 -2.89
CA VAL A 104 -17.97 -6.07 -2.69
C VAL A 104 -18.16 -5.43 -4.07
N VAL A 105 -19.24 -4.67 -4.25
CA VAL A 105 -19.47 -3.84 -5.45
C VAL A 105 -19.48 -2.38 -5.03
N ILE A 106 -18.65 -1.55 -5.69
CA ILE A 106 -18.67 -0.09 -5.57
C ILE A 106 -19.06 0.47 -6.95
N LEU A 107 -20.13 1.26 -7.01
CA LEU A 107 -20.56 1.93 -8.24
C LEU A 107 -20.25 3.43 -8.20
N MET A 108 -19.60 3.91 -9.26
CA MET A 108 -19.09 5.27 -9.44
C MET A 108 -19.77 5.95 -10.65
N GLU A 109 -19.66 7.27 -10.76
CA GLU A 109 -20.39 8.14 -11.70
C GLU A 109 -19.41 9.08 -12.46
N ASN A 110 -19.75 9.76 -13.56
CA ASN A 110 -20.00 9.09 -14.84
C ASN A 110 -18.70 9.25 -15.63
N ASN A 111 -17.92 8.19 -15.83
CA ASN A 111 -16.62 8.29 -16.48
C ASN A 111 -16.29 7.10 -17.41
N ALA A 112 -15.97 7.45 -18.65
CA ALA A 112 -15.36 6.54 -19.59
C ALA A 112 -13.94 6.14 -19.13
N ILE A 113 -13.53 4.93 -19.47
CA ILE A 113 -12.24 4.32 -19.13
C ILE A 113 -11.04 5.17 -19.57
N ASN A 114 -11.17 5.92 -20.66
CA ASN A 114 -10.15 6.84 -21.17
C ASN A 114 -9.94 8.08 -20.28
N ASN A 115 -10.88 8.41 -19.39
CA ASN A 115 -10.75 9.47 -18.37
C ASN A 115 -10.15 8.94 -17.05
N ILE A 116 -10.08 7.62 -16.88
CA ILE A 116 -9.61 6.95 -15.65
C ILE A 116 -8.26 6.28 -15.89
N TYR A 117 -8.22 5.26 -16.74
CA TYR A 117 -7.05 4.42 -16.96
C TYR A 117 -5.95 5.18 -17.72
N ASN A 118 -4.76 5.20 -17.12
CA ASN A 118 -3.62 6.05 -17.47
C ASN A 118 -3.83 7.57 -17.29
N GLN A 119 -4.93 8.01 -16.69
CA GLN A 119 -5.18 9.42 -16.35
C GLN A 119 -5.09 9.70 -14.86
N VAL A 120 -5.61 8.79 -14.02
CA VAL A 120 -5.59 8.91 -12.56
C VAL A 120 -4.71 7.83 -11.92
N PRO A 121 -3.88 8.16 -10.92
CA PRO A 121 -2.79 7.29 -10.47
C PRO A 121 -3.26 6.03 -9.72
N PHE A 122 -4.25 6.13 -8.82
CA PHE A 122 -4.61 5.00 -7.96
C PHE A 122 -5.35 3.91 -8.73
N GLN A 123 -6.43 4.25 -9.45
CA GLN A 123 -7.23 3.28 -10.21
C GLN A 123 -6.41 2.64 -11.34
N THR A 124 -5.50 3.39 -11.98
CA THR A 124 -4.54 2.81 -12.94
C THR A 124 -3.60 1.79 -12.28
N THR A 125 -3.08 2.11 -11.09
CA THR A 125 -2.21 1.19 -10.33
C THR A 125 -2.97 -0.05 -9.87
N LEU A 126 -4.22 0.10 -9.41
CA LEU A 126 -5.08 -0.99 -8.99
C LEU A 126 -5.40 -1.95 -10.16
N ALA A 127 -5.80 -1.40 -11.30
CA ALA A 127 -6.08 -2.14 -12.53
C ALA A 127 -4.84 -2.92 -13.05
N ASN A 128 -3.67 -2.29 -13.03
CA ASN A 128 -2.41 -2.94 -13.41
C ASN A 128 -1.94 -4.00 -12.39
N THR A 129 -2.29 -3.83 -11.11
CA THR A 129 -1.97 -4.80 -10.05
C THR A 129 -2.86 -6.04 -10.13
N TYR A 130 -4.16 -5.84 -10.33
CA TYR A 130 -5.17 -6.89 -10.40
C TYR A 130 -5.65 -7.07 -11.84
N THR A 131 -6.82 -6.52 -12.17
CA THR A 131 -7.45 -6.75 -13.46
C THR A 131 -8.12 -5.51 -14.06
N LEU A 132 -8.32 -5.52 -15.37
CA LEU A 132 -9.08 -4.51 -16.09
C LEU A 132 -9.95 -5.12 -17.20
N SER A 133 -11.23 -4.75 -17.24
CA SER A 133 -12.02 -4.88 -18.47
C SER A 133 -11.84 -3.63 -19.31
N THR A 134 -11.33 -3.80 -20.53
CA THR A 134 -11.13 -2.70 -21.48
C THR A 134 -12.33 -2.46 -22.41
N ALA A 135 -13.32 -3.36 -22.37
CA ALA A 135 -14.49 -3.36 -23.25
C ALA A 135 -15.82 -3.51 -22.48
N PHE A 136 -15.93 -2.86 -21.31
CA PHE A 136 -17.16 -2.86 -20.49
C PHE A 136 -18.10 -1.72 -20.92
N SER A 137 -19.23 -2.03 -21.56
CA SER A 137 -20.22 -1.04 -22.00
C SER A 137 -21.30 -0.81 -20.94
N GLN A 138 -21.72 0.44 -20.77
CA GLN A 138 -23.00 0.76 -20.13
C GLN A 138 -24.18 0.13 -20.90
N THR A 139 -25.33 -0.04 -20.24
CA THR A 139 -26.52 -0.70 -20.82
C THR A 139 -27.67 0.26 -21.11
N GLY A 140 -27.70 1.39 -20.40
CA GLY A 140 -28.63 2.48 -20.61
C GLY A 140 -27.94 3.82 -20.39
N SER A 141 -28.72 4.88 -20.53
CA SER A 141 -28.39 6.25 -20.12
C SER A 141 -29.73 6.95 -19.86
N PRO A 142 -29.86 7.79 -18.84
CA PRO A 142 -28.83 8.19 -17.86
C PRO A 142 -28.54 7.10 -16.79
N SER A 143 -28.03 7.48 -15.61
CA SER A 143 -27.40 6.57 -14.64
C SER A 143 -28.36 5.48 -14.12
N GLU A 144 -29.59 5.84 -13.73
CA GLU A 144 -30.56 4.93 -13.09
C GLU A 144 -30.80 3.61 -13.88
N PRO A 145 -31.05 3.63 -15.21
CA PRO A 145 -31.03 2.46 -16.07
C PRO A 145 -29.88 1.45 -15.84
N ASN A 146 -28.66 1.89 -15.53
CA ASN A 146 -27.49 1.03 -15.37
C ASN A 146 -27.47 0.32 -14.00
N TYR A 147 -27.90 1.02 -12.93
CA TYR A 147 -28.12 0.42 -11.62
C TYR A 147 -29.20 -0.67 -11.66
N LEU A 148 -30.31 -0.40 -12.34
CA LEU A 148 -31.42 -1.35 -12.50
C LEU A 148 -31.01 -2.59 -13.32
N ALA A 149 -30.16 -2.40 -14.33
CA ALA A 149 -29.57 -3.51 -15.09
C ALA A 149 -28.71 -4.45 -14.22
N LEU A 150 -27.99 -3.91 -13.23
CA LEU A 150 -27.24 -4.71 -12.25
C LEU A 150 -28.13 -5.43 -11.23
N PHE A 151 -29.24 -4.80 -10.84
CA PHE A 151 -30.06 -5.28 -9.74
C PHE A 151 -31.16 -6.25 -10.18
N ALA A 152 -31.66 -6.14 -11.41
CA ALA A 152 -32.85 -6.86 -11.85
C ALA A 152 -32.81 -7.33 -13.32
N GLY A 153 -31.65 -7.25 -13.99
CA GLY A 153 -31.52 -7.77 -15.35
C GLY A 153 -32.25 -6.98 -16.43
N ASN A 154 -32.77 -5.79 -16.09
CA ASN A 154 -33.51 -4.94 -17.01
C ASN A 154 -33.32 -3.45 -16.62
N ASN A 155 -33.25 -2.57 -17.61
CA ASN A 155 -33.11 -1.13 -17.38
C ASN A 155 -34.38 -0.47 -16.82
N PHE A 156 -35.57 -1.01 -17.14
CA PHE A 156 -36.94 -0.50 -16.85
C PHE A 156 -37.28 0.92 -17.33
N TYR A 157 -36.43 1.90 -17.06
CA TYR A 157 -36.62 3.31 -17.36
C TYR A 157 -35.67 3.80 -18.47
N SER A 158 -35.88 5.04 -18.89
CA SER A 158 -35.03 5.74 -19.88
C SER A 158 -34.75 7.19 -19.45
N SER A 159 -34.77 7.43 -18.14
CA SER A 159 -34.54 8.70 -17.44
C SER A 159 -34.18 8.39 -15.98
N ASP A 160 -33.55 9.34 -15.28
CA ASP A 160 -33.39 9.29 -13.82
C ASP A 160 -34.63 9.83 -13.08
N GLY A 161 -34.57 9.81 -11.75
CA GLY A 161 -35.54 10.44 -10.86
C GLY A 161 -36.75 9.58 -10.55
N ASN A 162 -36.76 8.31 -10.98
CA ASN A 162 -37.88 7.43 -10.69
C ASN A 162 -37.66 6.81 -9.31
N CYS A 163 -38.56 7.08 -8.39
CA CYS A 163 -38.57 6.48 -7.06
C CYS A 163 -39.96 6.63 -6.44
N CYS A 164 -40.38 5.85 -5.45
CA CYS A 164 -39.72 4.69 -4.87
C CYS A 164 -40.73 3.54 -4.84
N PHE A 165 -40.24 2.31 -4.76
CA PHE A 165 -41.06 1.11 -4.54
C PHE A 165 -42.15 0.92 -5.61
N GLN A 166 -41.84 1.31 -6.86
CA GLN A 166 -42.77 1.27 -8.00
C GLN A 166 -42.69 -0.03 -8.80
N LEU A 167 -41.53 -0.70 -8.82
CA LEU A 167 -41.29 -1.96 -9.51
C LEU A 167 -41.76 -3.15 -8.65
N SER A 168 -42.13 -4.25 -9.30
CA SER A 168 -42.56 -5.50 -8.64
C SER A 168 -41.99 -6.75 -9.33
N ASN A 169 -40.97 -6.54 -10.15
CA ASN A 169 -40.24 -7.59 -10.84
C ASN A 169 -39.26 -8.26 -9.87
N THR A 170 -39.01 -9.55 -10.08
CA THR A 170 -37.97 -10.26 -9.33
C THR A 170 -36.61 -9.58 -9.49
N ASN A 171 -35.85 -9.50 -8.41
CA ASN A 171 -34.54 -8.84 -8.38
C ASN A 171 -33.44 -9.77 -7.78
N LEU A 172 -32.20 -9.27 -7.75
CA LEU A 172 -31.04 -9.99 -7.25
C LEU A 172 -31.19 -10.41 -5.78
N VAL A 173 -31.85 -9.60 -4.93
CA VAL A 173 -32.08 -9.95 -3.53
C VAL A 173 -33.02 -11.15 -3.39
N ASP A 174 -34.05 -11.27 -4.23
CA ASP A 174 -34.88 -12.48 -4.27
C ASP A 174 -34.04 -13.73 -4.62
N ARG A 175 -33.08 -13.61 -5.54
CA ARG A 175 -32.18 -14.72 -5.92
C ARG A 175 -31.25 -15.10 -4.77
N LEU A 176 -30.66 -14.11 -4.10
CA LEU A 176 -29.76 -14.32 -2.97
C LEU A 176 -30.51 -14.97 -1.78
N GLU A 177 -31.65 -14.42 -1.38
CA GLU A 177 -32.43 -14.92 -0.24
C GLU A 177 -32.99 -16.32 -0.51
N ALA A 178 -33.44 -16.62 -1.74
CA ALA A 178 -33.88 -17.97 -2.11
C ALA A 178 -32.77 -19.03 -2.04
N ALA A 179 -31.50 -18.63 -2.19
CA ALA A 179 -30.33 -19.48 -2.02
C ALA A 179 -29.76 -19.48 -0.58
N GLY A 180 -30.37 -18.73 0.35
CA GLY A 180 -29.87 -18.58 1.72
C GLY A 180 -28.62 -17.70 1.84
N LEU A 181 -28.33 -16.90 0.83
CA LEU A 181 -27.22 -15.93 0.83
C LEU A 181 -27.63 -14.65 1.56
N THR A 182 -26.63 -13.98 2.12
CA THR A 182 -26.81 -12.73 2.87
C THR A 182 -26.34 -11.52 2.06
N TRP A 183 -26.98 -10.38 2.23
CA TRP A 183 -26.63 -9.14 1.55
C TRP A 183 -26.63 -7.95 2.53
N THR A 184 -25.93 -6.87 2.19
CA THR A 184 -26.03 -5.56 2.85
C THR A 184 -25.74 -4.48 1.81
N ALA A 185 -26.51 -3.38 1.80
CA ALA A 185 -26.34 -2.30 0.85
C ALA A 185 -26.11 -0.97 1.58
N PHE A 186 -24.97 -0.35 1.29
CA PHE A 186 -24.54 0.91 1.86
C PHE A 186 -24.74 2.05 0.85
N ALA A 187 -25.15 3.21 1.36
CA ALA A 187 -25.05 4.46 0.63
C ALA A 187 -24.46 5.55 1.54
N GLU A 188 -23.52 6.33 1.01
CA GLU A 188 -22.88 7.40 1.76
C GLU A 188 -23.87 8.50 2.15
N ASP A 189 -23.74 8.98 3.39
CA ASP A 189 -24.51 10.07 3.99
C ASP A 189 -26.05 9.91 3.90
N ALA A 190 -26.53 8.68 3.69
CA ALA A 190 -27.93 8.33 3.71
C ALA A 190 -28.55 8.52 5.10
N SER A 191 -29.82 8.93 5.14
CA SER A 191 -30.60 8.98 6.39
C SER A 191 -31.48 7.73 6.55
N GLY A 192 -31.95 7.44 7.78
CA GLY A 192 -32.89 6.34 8.02
C GLY A 192 -32.28 4.92 8.05
N SER A 193 -30.98 4.79 8.28
CA SER A 193 -30.23 3.52 8.37
C SER A 193 -30.99 2.41 9.11
N GLY A 194 -31.11 1.23 8.47
CA GLY A 194 -31.80 0.06 9.01
C GLY A 194 -33.33 0.14 9.03
N THR A 195 -33.95 1.09 8.33
CA THR A 195 -35.41 1.30 8.34
C THR A 195 -35.97 1.51 6.93
N CYS A 196 -37.28 1.31 6.73
CA CYS A 196 -37.93 1.63 5.45
C CYS A 196 -38.14 3.14 5.22
N GLY A 197 -37.62 3.99 6.11
CA GLY A 197 -37.40 5.42 5.87
C GLY A 197 -35.99 5.73 5.37
N PHE A 198 -35.24 4.72 4.89
CA PHE A 198 -33.93 4.91 4.28
C PHE A 198 -34.02 5.86 3.10
N SER A 199 -33.15 6.86 3.07
CA SER A 199 -33.16 7.93 2.08
C SER A 199 -31.71 8.30 1.75
N PRO A 200 -31.12 7.72 0.68
CA PRO A 200 -29.81 8.07 0.18
C PRO A 200 -29.85 9.39 -0.60
N PRO A 201 -28.71 10.11 -0.76
CA PRO A 201 -28.69 11.45 -1.36
C PRO A 201 -29.34 11.55 -2.77
N ARG A 202 -29.25 10.48 -3.55
CA ARG A 202 -29.77 10.36 -4.92
C ARG A 202 -30.98 9.44 -5.07
N SER A 203 -31.63 9.04 -3.97
CA SER A 203 -32.81 8.19 -4.00
C SER A 203 -32.61 6.91 -4.85
N GLY A 204 -33.57 6.54 -5.72
CA GLY A 204 -33.48 5.35 -6.58
C GLY A 204 -32.37 5.44 -7.63
N ASP A 205 -32.13 6.66 -8.14
CA ASP A 205 -31.23 6.97 -9.25
C ASP A 205 -29.87 6.24 -9.13
N HIS A 206 -29.27 6.26 -7.93
CA HIS A 206 -28.00 5.58 -7.65
C HIS A 206 -28.13 4.44 -6.62
N PHE A 207 -29.36 4.03 -6.25
CA PHE A 207 -29.61 3.01 -5.23
C PHE A 207 -30.84 2.15 -5.55
N PRO A 208 -30.69 1.16 -6.47
CA PRO A 208 -31.81 0.49 -7.14
C PRO A 208 -32.67 -0.35 -6.19
N PHE A 209 -32.17 -0.63 -4.98
CA PHE A 209 -32.89 -1.39 -3.96
C PHE A 209 -34.19 -0.70 -3.51
N ILE A 210 -34.30 0.62 -3.60
CA ILE A 210 -35.51 1.33 -3.17
C ILE A 210 -36.55 1.55 -4.28
N ASP A 211 -36.32 1.04 -5.48
CA ASP A 211 -37.30 1.10 -6.57
C ASP A 211 -38.27 -0.08 -6.57
N PHE A 212 -37.95 -1.14 -5.82
CA PHE A 212 -38.67 -2.42 -5.82
C PHE A 212 -39.56 -2.57 -4.60
N SER A 213 -40.87 -2.69 -4.81
CA SER A 213 -41.91 -2.75 -3.77
C SER A 213 -41.72 -3.85 -2.73
N ASP A 214 -41.19 -5.01 -3.12
CA ASP A 214 -40.83 -6.14 -2.25
C ASP A 214 -39.68 -5.83 -1.28
N MET A 215 -38.86 -4.81 -1.58
CA MET A 215 -37.79 -4.34 -0.72
C MET A 215 -38.30 -3.50 0.45
N GLN A 216 -39.54 -2.98 0.40
CA GLN A 216 -40.14 -2.14 1.44
C GLN A 216 -40.67 -2.94 2.66
N THR A 217 -39.91 -3.92 3.14
CA THR A 217 -40.25 -4.72 4.33
C THR A 217 -39.26 -4.50 5.45
N SER A 218 -39.71 -4.47 6.71
CA SER A 218 -38.82 -4.23 7.86
C SER A 218 -37.65 -5.21 7.96
N SER A 219 -37.77 -6.41 7.37
CA SER A 219 -36.66 -7.35 7.21
C SER A 219 -35.63 -6.81 6.22
N ARG A 220 -36.00 -6.59 4.95
CA ARG A 220 -35.07 -6.15 3.90
C ARG A 220 -34.53 -4.73 4.14
N CYS A 221 -35.37 -3.81 4.61
CA CYS A 221 -34.94 -2.46 4.99
C CYS A 221 -33.89 -2.44 6.12
N SER A 222 -33.77 -3.50 6.93
CA SER A 222 -32.71 -3.59 7.95
C SER A 222 -31.31 -3.81 7.36
N HIS A 223 -31.21 -4.16 6.07
CA HIS A 223 -29.96 -4.33 5.33
C HIS A 223 -29.53 -3.05 4.58
N PHE A 224 -30.34 -1.99 4.59
CA PHE A 224 -29.95 -0.68 4.07
C PHE A 224 -29.20 0.09 5.15
N GLN A 225 -27.95 0.46 4.88
CA GLN A 225 -27.06 1.06 5.87
C GLN A 225 -26.49 2.38 5.36
N SER A 226 -26.40 3.35 6.27
CA SER A 226 -25.64 4.57 6.05
C SER A 226 -24.18 4.32 6.38
N THR A 227 -23.30 5.04 5.69
CA THR A 227 -21.86 5.09 5.95
C THR A 227 -21.44 6.56 5.77
N SER A 228 -20.56 7.07 6.63
CA SER A 228 -20.16 8.49 6.52
C SER A 228 -19.06 8.68 5.47
N SER A 229 -19.16 9.73 4.65
CA SER A 229 -18.15 10.09 3.63
C SER A 229 -16.73 10.38 4.15
N THR A 230 -16.55 10.44 5.47
CA THR A 230 -15.21 10.46 6.09
C THR A 230 -14.63 9.04 6.18
N GLY A 231 -14.37 8.41 5.03
CA GLY A 231 -13.63 7.15 4.92
C GLY A 231 -14.42 5.88 5.29
N ASP A 232 -15.74 5.92 5.13
CA ASP A 232 -16.65 4.77 5.20
C ASP A 232 -16.54 3.85 6.44
N PRO A 233 -16.55 4.40 7.67
CA PRO A 233 -16.24 3.61 8.86
C PRO A 233 -17.28 2.50 9.13
N GLU A 234 -18.56 2.71 8.83
CA GLU A 234 -19.62 1.69 8.98
C GLU A 234 -19.44 0.53 7.99
N PHE A 235 -19.16 0.84 6.72
CA PHE A 235 -18.92 -0.15 5.68
C PHE A 235 -17.62 -0.93 5.93
N ILE A 236 -16.52 -0.25 6.30
CA ILE A 236 -15.27 -0.92 6.71
C ILE A 236 -15.47 -1.76 7.98
N ALA A 237 -16.31 -1.34 8.93
CA ALA A 237 -16.67 -2.14 10.10
C ALA A 237 -17.46 -3.40 9.72
N ALA A 238 -18.30 -3.37 8.67
CA ALA A 238 -18.99 -4.54 8.15
C ALA A 238 -18.02 -5.56 7.52
N LEU A 239 -17.03 -5.10 6.76
CA LEU A 239 -15.96 -5.94 6.20
C LEU A 239 -15.02 -6.58 7.26
N ASN A 240 -15.09 -6.11 8.50
CA ASN A 240 -14.33 -6.66 9.63
C ASN A 240 -15.17 -7.53 10.59
N GLN A 241 -16.45 -7.78 10.28
CA GLN A 241 -17.26 -8.72 11.04
C GLN A 241 -16.82 -10.18 10.81
N PRO A 242 -16.99 -11.10 11.78
CA PRO A 242 -16.70 -12.52 11.58
C PRO A 242 -17.50 -13.16 10.44
N ASN A 243 -18.74 -12.70 10.26
CA ASN A 243 -19.69 -13.18 9.26
C ASN A 243 -20.18 -12.00 8.40
N PRO A 244 -19.35 -11.50 7.47
CA PRO A 244 -19.72 -10.46 6.51
C PRO A 244 -20.70 -11.03 5.48
N SER A 245 -21.57 -10.18 4.93
CA SER A 245 -22.57 -10.59 3.94
C SER A 245 -21.94 -11.13 2.65
N ASN A 246 -22.62 -12.05 1.96
CA ASN A 246 -22.16 -12.59 0.68
C ASN A 246 -22.07 -11.51 -0.40
N LEU A 247 -23.10 -10.67 -0.52
CA LEU A 247 -23.07 -9.43 -1.30
C LEU A 247 -22.94 -8.23 -0.36
N ILE A 248 -21.96 -7.37 -0.59
CA ILE A 248 -21.88 -6.03 0.01
C ILE A 248 -21.87 -5.01 -1.13
N TRP A 249 -22.83 -4.09 -1.12
CA TRP A 249 -22.92 -2.99 -2.07
C TRP A 249 -22.54 -1.66 -1.40
N LEU A 250 -21.87 -0.77 -2.14
CA LEU A 250 -21.62 0.61 -1.74
C LEU A 250 -21.92 1.56 -2.91
N THR A 251 -22.82 2.53 -2.67
CA THR A 251 -23.01 3.71 -3.51
C THR A 251 -22.38 4.92 -2.79
N PRO A 252 -21.26 5.47 -3.27
CA PRO A 252 -20.70 6.72 -2.76
C PRO A 252 -21.53 7.94 -3.19
N ASN A 253 -21.42 9.03 -2.44
CA ASN A 253 -22.16 10.27 -2.70
C ASN A 253 -21.56 11.07 -3.87
N ASP A 254 -22.22 12.15 -4.29
CA ASP A 254 -21.81 12.96 -5.46
C ASP A 254 -20.44 13.67 -5.32
N GLN A 255 -19.90 13.78 -4.10
CA GLN A 255 -18.57 14.33 -3.87
C GLN A 255 -17.50 13.29 -4.23
N ASP A 256 -17.73 12.03 -3.83
CA ASP A 256 -16.76 10.94 -3.86
C ASP A 256 -16.90 9.99 -5.08
N ASN A 257 -18.11 9.85 -5.66
CA ASN A 257 -18.38 8.99 -6.81
C ASN A 257 -17.89 9.54 -8.18
N SER A 258 -17.44 10.80 -8.26
CA SER A 258 -17.07 11.54 -9.50
C SER A 258 -18.21 11.95 -10.45
N HIS A 259 -19.46 12.04 -9.98
CA HIS A 259 -20.60 12.59 -10.73
C HIS A 259 -20.36 14.06 -11.13
N ASP A 260 -20.24 14.93 -10.12
CA ASP A 260 -20.09 16.40 -10.26
C ASP A 260 -18.64 16.87 -10.20
N SER A 261 -17.71 15.98 -9.88
CA SER A 261 -16.30 16.28 -9.68
C SER A 261 -15.40 15.69 -10.77
N ILE A 262 -14.13 16.07 -10.79
CA ILE A 262 -13.16 15.54 -11.77
C ILE A 262 -12.76 14.10 -11.39
N PRO A 263 -12.34 13.24 -12.34
CA PRO A 263 -11.88 11.87 -12.08
C PRO A 263 -10.91 11.68 -10.91
N LEU A 264 -10.02 12.67 -10.70
CA LEU A 264 -9.03 12.66 -9.62
C LEU A 264 -9.67 12.69 -8.22
N THR A 265 -10.89 13.20 -8.06
CA THR A 265 -11.60 13.21 -6.77
C THR A 265 -11.96 11.80 -6.34
N GLY A 266 -12.68 11.03 -7.19
CA GLY A 266 -12.96 9.62 -6.93
C GLY A 266 -11.70 8.75 -6.89
N ASP A 267 -10.63 9.10 -7.63
CA ASP A 267 -9.33 8.43 -7.47
C ASP A 267 -8.74 8.63 -6.06
N ASN A 268 -8.79 9.85 -5.52
CA ASN A 268 -8.34 10.14 -4.16
C ASN A 268 -9.20 9.40 -3.12
N TYR A 269 -10.53 9.42 -3.26
CA TYR A 269 -11.46 8.67 -2.41
C TYR A 269 -11.14 7.16 -2.39
N LEU A 270 -11.09 6.54 -3.57
CA LEU A 270 -10.75 5.12 -3.70
C LEU A 270 -9.33 4.81 -3.21
N SER A 271 -8.37 5.74 -3.33
CA SER A 271 -7.01 5.57 -2.81
C SER A 271 -6.95 5.51 -1.28
N ALA A 272 -7.91 6.13 -0.59
CA ALA A 272 -8.06 6.02 0.86
C ALA A 272 -8.85 4.76 1.25
N LEU A 273 -9.95 4.48 0.54
CA LEU A 273 -10.89 3.40 0.88
C LEU A 273 -10.38 2.00 0.53
N VAL A 274 -9.93 1.78 -0.70
CA VAL A 274 -9.62 0.43 -1.23
C VAL A 274 -8.49 -0.26 -0.46
N PRO A 275 -7.42 0.41 0.03
CA PRO A 275 -6.44 -0.23 0.92
C PRO A 275 -7.06 -0.75 2.24
N LEU A 276 -8.09 -0.07 2.78
CA LEU A 276 -8.82 -0.53 3.96
C LEU A 276 -9.71 -1.75 3.65
N ILE A 277 -10.36 -1.77 2.48
CA ILE A 277 -11.10 -2.94 1.97
C ILE A 277 -10.15 -4.14 1.86
N LEU A 278 -9.03 -3.98 1.14
CA LEU A 278 -8.09 -5.07 0.84
C LEU A 278 -7.33 -5.59 2.07
N SER A 279 -7.23 -4.80 3.15
CA SER A 279 -6.63 -5.19 4.43
C SER A 279 -7.65 -5.66 5.49
N SER A 280 -8.95 -5.57 5.20
CA SER A 280 -10.02 -6.02 6.10
C SER A 280 -9.95 -7.53 6.39
N ALA A 281 -10.59 -7.97 7.48
CA ALA A 281 -10.72 -9.39 7.81
C ALA A 281 -11.35 -10.20 6.66
N THR A 282 -12.33 -9.65 5.95
CA THR A 282 -12.96 -10.30 4.79
C THR A 282 -11.94 -10.60 3.69
N PHE A 283 -11.13 -9.62 3.28
CA PHE A 283 -10.17 -9.78 2.17
C PHE A 283 -8.88 -10.49 2.54
N THR A 284 -8.55 -10.56 3.83
CA THR A 284 -7.34 -11.25 4.32
C THR A 284 -7.59 -12.69 4.80
N THR A 285 -8.85 -13.06 5.09
CA THR A 285 -9.18 -14.41 5.62
C THR A 285 -10.20 -15.20 4.80
N LYS A 286 -10.89 -14.59 3.82
CA LYS A 286 -11.92 -15.24 3.00
C LYS A 286 -11.62 -15.11 1.51
N ARG A 287 -12.30 -15.90 0.68
CA ARG A 287 -12.26 -15.77 -0.79
C ARG A 287 -13.13 -14.59 -1.23
N ALA A 288 -12.64 -13.38 -1.01
CA ALA A 288 -13.34 -12.15 -1.32
C ALA A 288 -12.96 -11.57 -2.69
N ALA A 289 -13.93 -10.95 -3.36
CA ALA A 289 -13.72 -10.16 -4.58
C ALA A 289 -14.22 -8.72 -4.36
N LEU A 290 -13.49 -7.74 -4.90
CA LEU A 290 -13.92 -6.35 -5.02
C LEU A 290 -14.14 -6.05 -6.50
N PHE A 291 -15.28 -5.46 -6.86
CA PHE A 291 -15.54 -4.91 -8.17
C PHE A 291 -15.79 -3.41 -8.06
N ILE A 292 -15.04 -2.62 -8.82
CA ILE A 292 -15.24 -1.18 -8.98
C ILE A 292 -15.66 -0.95 -10.43
N LEU A 293 -16.78 -0.26 -10.62
CA LEU A 293 -17.39 -0.01 -11.92
C LEU A 293 -17.94 1.42 -11.95
N TYR A 294 -17.73 2.12 -13.07
CA TYR A 294 -18.49 3.31 -13.41
C TYR A 294 -19.76 2.92 -14.18
N ASP A 295 -20.88 3.54 -13.86
CA ASP A 295 -22.20 3.23 -14.41
C ASP A 295 -22.33 3.61 -15.91
N GLU A 296 -21.88 4.81 -16.29
CA GLU A 296 -21.89 5.31 -17.66
C GLU A 296 -20.70 6.19 -18.05
N ALA A 297 -20.50 6.30 -19.36
CA ALA A 297 -19.62 7.25 -20.00
C ALA A 297 -20.41 8.50 -20.41
N LYS A 298 -19.95 9.70 -19.98
CA LYS A 298 -20.58 10.98 -20.35
C LYS A 298 -20.74 11.12 -21.86
N GLY A 299 -21.98 10.96 -22.34
CA GLY A 299 -22.36 10.98 -23.77
C GLY A 299 -22.57 9.60 -24.40
N TYR A 300 -23.50 8.81 -23.85
CA TYR A 300 -23.91 7.51 -24.36
C TYR A 300 -24.20 7.50 -25.87
N GLY A 301 -23.90 6.37 -26.52
CA GLY A 301 -24.22 6.13 -27.93
C GLY A 301 -23.25 6.74 -28.96
N SER A 302 -22.24 7.53 -28.54
CA SER A 302 -21.15 7.90 -29.45
C SER A 302 -20.11 6.78 -29.55
N SER A 303 -19.58 6.53 -30.75
CA SER A 303 -18.56 5.50 -30.99
C SER A 303 -17.21 5.78 -30.32
N SER A 304 -17.02 7.00 -29.81
CA SER A 304 -15.87 7.43 -29.01
C SER A 304 -16.02 7.19 -27.50
N ASN A 305 -17.23 6.84 -27.02
CA ASN A 305 -17.55 6.76 -25.59
C ASN A 305 -17.82 5.35 -25.06
N CYS A 306 -17.64 4.28 -25.85
CA CYS A 306 -17.28 3.02 -25.21
C CYS A 306 -15.82 3.15 -24.74
N CYS A 307 -15.46 2.79 -23.52
CA CYS A 307 -16.19 1.95 -22.56
C CYS A 307 -16.04 2.55 -21.14
N VAL A 308 -16.72 2.03 -20.11
CA VAL A 308 -16.56 2.48 -18.71
C VAL A 308 -15.40 1.76 -18.02
N PHE A 309 -14.82 2.36 -16.96
CA PHE A 309 -13.80 1.68 -16.16
C PHE A 309 -14.45 0.59 -15.29
N ALA A 310 -13.91 -0.63 -15.37
CA ALA A 310 -14.41 -1.79 -14.63
C ALA A 310 -13.24 -2.73 -14.24
N SER A 311 -13.08 -2.99 -12.94
CA SER A 311 -11.93 -3.73 -12.40
C SER A 311 -12.32 -4.70 -11.29
N TRP A 312 -11.89 -5.97 -11.41
CA TRP A 312 -11.87 -6.92 -10.30
C TRP A 312 -10.56 -6.83 -9.53
N SER A 313 -10.65 -6.86 -8.20
CA SER A 313 -9.53 -6.82 -7.25
C SER A 313 -9.78 -7.76 -6.06
N GLY A 314 -8.74 -8.03 -5.25
CA GLY A 314 -8.82 -8.89 -4.06
C GLY A 314 -8.16 -10.27 -4.23
N PRO A 315 -8.19 -11.12 -3.17
CA PRO A 315 -7.42 -12.36 -3.11
C PRO A 315 -7.75 -13.42 -4.17
N VAL A 316 -8.94 -13.37 -4.77
CA VAL A 316 -9.40 -14.32 -5.80
C VAL A 316 -9.26 -13.82 -7.24
N ALA A 317 -9.05 -12.52 -7.41
CA ALA A 317 -8.87 -11.89 -8.71
C ALA A 317 -7.44 -12.14 -9.22
N LYS A 318 -7.30 -12.37 -10.52
CA LYS A 318 -5.99 -12.48 -11.18
C LYS A 318 -5.15 -11.22 -10.97
N LYS A 319 -3.83 -11.39 -11.05
CA LYS A 319 -2.85 -10.30 -11.09
C LYS A 319 -2.46 -9.97 -12.53
N ALA A 320 -2.23 -8.68 -12.80
CA ALA A 320 -1.81 -8.13 -14.09
C ALA A 320 -2.59 -8.67 -15.32
N PHE A 321 -3.92 -8.84 -15.20
CA PHE A 321 -4.74 -9.45 -16.25
C PHE A 321 -5.69 -8.43 -16.90
N GLN A 322 -5.70 -8.33 -18.23
CA GLN A 322 -6.63 -7.47 -18.95
C GLN A 322 -7.44 -8.28 -19.95
N SER A 323 -8.72 -7.93 -20.09
CA SER A 323 -9.61 -8.51 -21.10
C SER A 323 -10.19 -7.41 -22.00
N ASN A 324 -10.38 -7.76 -23.28
CA ASN A 324 -11.10 -6.99 -24.27
C ASN A 324 -12.41 -7.68 -24.73
N ASN A 325 -12.84 -8.73 -24.03
CA ASN A 325 -14.14 -9.33 -24.28
C ASN A 325 -15.25 -8.31 -23.96
N PRO A 326 -16.32 -8.23 -24.80
CA PRO A 326 -17.39 -7.27 -24.59
C PRO A 326 -18.20 -7.67 -23.35
N TYR A 327 -18.18 -6.81 -22.34
CA TYR A 327 -18.92 -6.99 -21.09
C TYR A 327 -19.88 -5.84 -20.86
N SER A 328 -20.89 -6.02 -20.01
CA SER A 328 -21.80 -4.94 -19.61
C SER A 328 -22.31 -5.13 -18.18
N HIS A 329 -23.20 -4.27 -17.72
CA HIS A 329 -23.83 -4.40 -16.40
C HIS A 329 -24.48 -5.79 -16.24
N TYR A 330 -25.15 -6.27 -17.28
CA TYR A 330 -25.69 -7.63 -17.35
C TYR A 330 -24.64 -8.74 -17.17
N SER A 331 -23.38 -8.51 -17.58
CA SER A 331 -22.27 -9.44 -17.34
C SER A 331 -21.83 -9.50 -15.88
N LEU A 332 -21.87 -8.38 -15.14
CA LEU A 332 -21.59 -8.40 -13.70
C LEU A 332 -22.68 -9.21 -12.98
N LEU A 333 -23.95 -8.91 -13.25
CA LEU A 333 -25.09 -9.64 -12.67
C LEU A 333 -24.99 -11.15 -12.95
N HIS A 334 -24.83 -11.55 -14.22
CA HIS A 334 -24.73 -12.97 -14.58
C HIS A 334 -23.49 -13.65 -13.96
N THR A 335 -22.39 -12.91 -13.72
CA THR A 335 -21.22 -13.43 -13.01
C THR A 335 -21.52 -13.70 -11.52
N VAL A 336 -22.27 -12.80 -10.86
CA VAL A 336 -22.71 -12.96 -9.47
C VAL A 336 -23.69 -14.14 -9.35
N GLU A 337 -24.62 -14.27 -10.29
CA GLU A 337 -25.57 -15.38 -10.34
C GLU A 337 -24.86 -16.73 -10.58
N GLN A 338 -24.00 -16.82 -11.61
CA GLN A 338 -23.23 -18.03 -11.88
C GLN A 338 -22.32 -18.42 -10.72
N ASN A 339 -21.75 -17.45 -9.98
CA ASN A 339 -20.89 -17.74 -8.84
C ASN A 339 -21.58 -18.64 -7.81
N TRP A 340 -22.87 -18.42 -7.53
CA TRP A 340 -23.64 -19.22 -6.57
C TRP A 340 -24.68 -20.17 -7.22
N GLY A 341 -24.70 -20.30 -8.55
CA GLY A 341 -25.66 -21.13 -9.27
C GLY A 341 -27.11 -20.62 -9.18
N LEU A 342 -27.29 -19.30 -9.09
CA LEU A 342 -28.59 -18.65 -9.06
C LEU A 342 -29.24 -18.69 -10.45
N SER A 343 -30.57 -18.62 -10.50
CA SER A 343 -31.30 -18.44 -11.76
C SER A 343 -31.17 -17.00 -12.24
N THR A 344 -30.84 -16.82 -13.52
CA THR A 344 -30.84 -15.55 -14.24
C THR A 344 -32.18 -14.82 -14.14
N LEU A 345 -32.18 -13.49 -14.25
CA LEU A 345 -33.34 -12.62 -14.07
C LEU A 345 -34.01 -12.22 -15.39
N ALA A 346 -33.26 -11.64 -16.32
CA ALA A 346 -33.74 -11.22 -17.64
C ALA A 346 -32.62 -11.16 -18.70
N ASN A 347 -32.05 -9.97 -18.99
CA ASN A 347 -31.10 -9.78 -20.09
C ASN A 347 -29.70 -10.34 -19.78
N ASP A 348 -29.36 -10.44 -18.49
CA ASP A 348 -28.21 -11.15 -17.91
C ASP A 348 -28.04 -12.58 -18.46
N ALA A 349 -29.13 -13.33 -18.69
CA ALA A 349 -29.08 -14.67 -19.25
C ALA A 349 -28.34 -14.79 -20.61
N GLY A 350 -28.31 -13.70 -21.39
CA GLY A 350 -27.59 -13.62 -22.67
C GLY A 350 -26.19 -12.98 -22.56
N ALA A 351 -25.81 -12.44 -21.41
CA ALA A 351 -24.57 -11.72 -21.22
C ALA A 351 -23.39 -12.67 -20.94
N PRO A 352 -22.17 -12.39 -21.46
CA PRO A 352 -21.00 -13.20 -21.16
C PRO A 352 -20.56 -13.00 -19.70
N VAL A 353 -20.16 -14.08 -19.04
CA VAL A 353 -19.69 -14.08 -17.64
C VAL A 353 -18.20 -13.77 -17.52
N MET A 354 -17.82 -13.02 -16.50
CA MET A 354 -16.46 -12.52 -16.25
C MET A 354 -15.56 -13.54 -15.53
N THR A 355 -15.72 -14.83 -15.83
CA THR A 355 -15.04 -15.92 -15.10
C THR A 355 -13.53 -15.92 -15.34
N GLU A 356 -13.07 -15.37 -16.47
CA GLU A 356 -11.65 -15.24 -16.80
C GLU A 356 -10.87 -14.30 -15.88
N PHE A 357 -11.54 -13.47 -15.07
CA PHE A 357 -10.91 -12.56 -14.13
C PHE A 357 -10.45 -13.24 -12.83
N PHE A 358 -10.84 -14.51 -12.62
CA PHE A 358 -10.60 -15.27 -11.39
C PHE A 358 -9.65 -16.45 -11.58
N GLY A 359 -9.13 -16.95 -10.46
CA GLY A 359 -8.25 -18.12 -10.41
C GLY A 359 -6.77 -17.76 -10.46
N ALA A 360 -5.91 -18.78 -10.55
CA ALA A 360 -4.46 -18.59 -10.49
C ALA A 360 -3.94 -17.80 -11.70
N SER A 361 -3.52 -16.55 -11.47
CA SER A 361 -2.57 -15.88 -12.35
C SER A 361 -1.18 -16.44 -12.08
N THR A 362 -0.55 -17.08 -13.07
CA THR A 362 0.90 -17.25 -13.06
C THR A 362 1.54 -15.87 -12.94
N PRO A 363 2.32 -15.57 -11.89
CA PRO A 363 2.97 -14.27 -11.79
C PRO A 363 3.88 -14.06 -13.01
N PRO A 364 4.10 -12.81 -13.46
CA PRO A 364 5.02 -12.54 -14.57
C PRO A 364 6.39 -13.18 -14.29
N PRO A 365 7.14 -13.65 -15.32
CA PRO A 365 8.42 -14.30 -15.09
C PRO A 365 9.35 -13.43 -14.24
N LEU A 366 9.85 -13.98 -13.12
CA LEU A 366 10.83 -13.30 -12.30
C LEU A 366 12.12 -13.11 -13.10
N THR A 367 12.67 -11.90 -13.05
CA THR A 367 13.99 -11.56 -13.60
C THR A 367 14.80 -10.82 -12.54
N THR A 368 16.12 -10.96 -12.59
CA THR A 368 17.03 -10.32 -11.63
C THR A 368 18.32 -9.88 -12.30
N THR A 369 18.91 -8.82 -11.75
CA THR A 369 20.18 -8.22 -12.17
C THR A 369 20.91 -7.70 -10.94
N PHE A 370 22.21 -7.50 -11.04
CA PHE A 370 22.97 -6.82 -9.99
C PHE A 370 23.98 -5.83 -10.56
N THR A 371 24.48 -4.97 -9.68
CA THR A 371 25.63 -4.08 -9.92
C THR A 371 26.65 -4.24 -8.81
N PHE A 372 27.88 -3.79 -9.05
CA PHE A 372 28.94 -3.80 -8.03
C PHE A 372 29.79 -2.52 -8.07
N SER A 373 30.35 -2.15 -6.92
CA SER A 373 30.84 -0.78 -6.66
C SER A 373 32.16 -0.37 -7.32
N SER A 374 32.87 -1.30 -7.96
CA SER A 374 34.15 -1.03 -8.63
C SER A 374 34.31 -1.90 -9.87
N SER A 375 34.57 -1.29 -11.03
CA SER A 375 34.82 -2.00 -12.30
C SER A 375 36.22 -2.63 -12.39
N SER A 376 37.16 -2.20 -11.54
CA SER A 376 38.54 -2.71 -11.51
C SER A 376 39.04 -2.83 -10.06
N PRO A 377 38.44 -3.71 -9.24
CA PRO A 377 38.87 -3.92 -7.86
C PRO A 377 40.25 -4.58 -7.79
N THR A 378 40.99 -4.25 -6.74
CA THR A 378 42.27 -4.89 -6.43
C THR A 378 42.13 -5.89 -5.28
N VAL A 379 43.07 -6.82 -5.17
CA VAL A 379 43.09 -7.82 -4.10
C VAL A 379 42.96 -7.18 -2.71
N ASN A 380 42.23 -7.83 -1.81
CA ASN A 380 41.92 -7.37 -0.45
C ASN A 380 41.13 -6.05 -0.33
N THR A 381 40.58 -5.51 -1.43
CA THR A 381 39.64 -4.35 -1.35
C THR A 381 38.18 -4.81 -1.23
N PRO A 382 37.35 -4.16 -0.39
CA PRO A 382 35.92 -4.44 -0.32
C PRO A 382 35.17 -4.02 -1.58
N VAL A 383 34.37 -4.94 -2.13
CA VAL A 383 33.42 -4.70 -3.22
C VAL A 383 32.01 -4.88 -2.69
N THR A 384 31.16 -3.89 -2.88
CA THR A 384 29.74 -3.97 -2.54
C THR A 384 28.95 -4.36 -3.78
N PHE A 385 28.06 -5.34 -3.63
CA PHE A 385 27.15 -5.87 -4.64
C PHE A 385 25.72 -5.53 -4.25
N THR A 386 24.88 -5.15 -5.22
CA THR A 386 23.48 -4.77 -4.99
C THR A 386 22.59 -5.38 -6.07
N ALA A 387 21.60 -6.16 -5.64
CA ALA A 387 20.64 -6.86 -6.51
C ALA A 387 19.36 -6.04 -6.72
N SER A 388 18.71 -6.30 -7.86
CA SER A 388 17.44 -5.73 -8.29
C SER A 388 16.62 -6.82 -9.00
N ALA A 389 15.38 -7.04 -8.58
CA ALA A 389 14.46 -7.99 -9.19
C ALA A 389 13.16 -7.34 -9.66
N THR A 390 12.60 -7.85 -10.76
CA THR A 390 11.32 -7.42 -11.35
C THR A 390 10.57 -8.65 -11.90
N GLY A 391 9.25 -8.53 -12.04
CA GLY A 391 8.38 -9.70 -12.23
C GLY A 391 8.15 -10.46 -10.92
N GLY A 392 7.66 -11.69 -11.00
CA GLY A 392 7.31 -12.51 -9.83
C GLY A 392 6.26 -11.87 -8.91
N THR A 393 6.33 -12.21 -7.63
CA THR A 393 5.52 -11.66 -6.53
C THR A 393 6.42 -11.19 -5.38
N SER A 394 6.35 -9.90 -5.05
CA SER A 394 7.04 -9.30 -3.89
C SER A 394 6.42 -9.79 -2.56
N PRO A 395 7.21 -10.01 -1.48
CA PRO A 395 8.64 -9.69 -1.32
C PRO A 395 9.61 -10.68 -2.00
N TYR A 396 10.80 -10.17 -2.34
CA TYR A 396 11.91 -10.99 -2.85
C TYR A 396 12.92 -11.32 -1.74
N SER A 397 13.61 -12.45 -1.90
CA SER A 397 14.80 -12.81 -1.14
C SER A 397 15.98 -13.04 -2.09
N PHE A 398 17.20 -12.71 -1.64
CA PHE A 398 18.40 -12.68 -2.49
C PHE A 398 19.53 -13.49 -1.86
N SER A 399 20.21 -14.29 -2.69
CA SER A 399 21.39 -15.08 -2.32
C SER A 399 22.52 -14.92 -3.32
N TRP A 400 23.75 -15.08 -2.85
CA TRP A 400 24.97 -14.78 -3.62
C TRP A 400 25.98 -15.92 -3.47
N ASN A 401 26.64 -16.25 -4.58
CA ASN A 401 27.85 -17.05 -4.64
C ASN A 401 28.94 -16.23 -5.36
N PHE A 402 30.08 -16.02 -4.71
CA PHE A 402 31.14 -15.16 -5.23
C PHE A 402 32.15 -15.88 -6.14
N GLY A 403 31.96 -17.18 -6.40
CA GLY A 403 32.85 -17.98 -7.26
C GLY A 403 34.18 -18.39 -6.61
N ASP A 404 34.48 -17.88 -5.41
CA ASP A 404 35.65 -18.25 -4.58
C ASP A 404 35.31 -19.31 -3.50
N GLY A 405 34.09 -19.85 -3.53
CA GLY A 405 33.56 -20.78 -2.53
C GLY A 405 32.81 -20.10 -1.38
N THR A 406 32.73 -18.77 -1.32
CA THR A 406 31.95 -18.04 -0.30
C THR A 406 30.57 -17.63 -0.80
N THR A 407 29.63 -17.48 0.15
CA THR A 407 28.22 -17.14 -0.12
C THR A 407 27.67 -16.12 0.88
N ARG A 408 26.70 -15.32 0.46
CA ARG A 408 25.95 -14.38 1.34
C ARG A 408 24.47 -14.30 0.95
N THR A 409 23.67 -13.61 1.76
CA THR A 409 22.24 -13.35 1.55
C THR A 409 21.90 -11.89 1.85
N GLY A 410 20.91 -11.35 1.16
CA GLY A 410 20.43 -9.96 1.31
C GLY A 410 20.56 -9.14 0.03
N ALA A 411 19.76 -8.08 -0.11
CA ALA A 411 19.68 -7.28 -1.34
C ALA A 411 20.96 -6.47 -1.64
N SER A 412 21.75 -6.12 -0.61
CA SER A 412 23.07 -5.52 -0.77
C SER A 412 24.06 -6.15 0.22
N VAL A 413 25.24 -6.51 -0.27
CA VAL A 413 26.26 -7.27 0.46
C VAL A 413 27.67 -6.82 0.08
N THR A 414 28.62 -6.92 1.01
CA THR A 414 30.04 -6.61 0.74
C THR A 414 30.89 -7.87 0.79
N HIS A 415 31.84 -8.00 -0.13
CA HIS A 415 32.78 -9.12 -0.20
C HIS A 415 34.22 -8.64 -0.49
N VAL A 416 35.21 -9.47 -0.15
CA VAL A 416 36.64 -9.19 -0.29
C VAL A 416 37.33 -10.43 -0.88
N TYR A 417 38.02 -10.27 -2.00
CA TYR A 417 38.75 -11.36 -2.65
C TYR A 417 40.23 -11.37 -2.23
N PRO A 418 40.77 -12.50 -1.73
CA PRO A 418 42.14 -12.59 -1.22
C PRO A 418 43.19 -12.90 -2.30
N SER A 419 42.77 -13.22 -3.52
CA SER A 419 43.66 -13.58 -4.65
C SER A 419 43.30 -12.83 -5.93
N THR A 420 44.30 -12.64 -6.80
CA THR A 420 44.13 -12.04 -8.12
C THR A 420 43.62 -13.07 -9.12
N GLN A 421 42.34 -13.02 -9.46
CA GLN A 421 41.70 -13.93 -10.41
C GLN A 421 40.41 -13.29 -10.96
N SER A 422 39.89 -13.81 -12.07
CA SER A 422 38.51 -13.56 -12.49
C SER A 422 37.56 -14.55 -11.81
N PHE A 423 36.57 -14.04 -11.08
CA PHE A 423 35.54 -14.84 -10.41
C PHE A 423 34.18 -14.65 -11.09
N SER A 424 33.40 -15.72 -11.19
CA SER A 424 32.00 -15.65 -11.63
C SER A 424 31.11 -15.43 -10.42
N VAL A 425 30.58 -14.22 -10.28
CA VAL A 425 29.60 -13.90 -9.23
C VAL A 425 28.21 -14.26 -9.73
N THR A 426 27.53 -15.13 -9.00
CA THR A 426 26.16 -15.56 -9.27
C THR A 426 25.25 -15.05 -8.17
N GLU A 427 24.18 -14.37 -8.58
CA GLU A 427 23.12 -13.84 -7.74
C GLU A 427 21.84 -14.60 -8.08
N THR A 428 21.05 -14.96 -7.06
CA THR A 428 19.78 -15.66 -7.21
C THR A 428 18.72 -14.97 -6.38
N ALA A 429 17.68 -14.50 -7.07
CA ALA A 429 16.47 -13.94 -6.48
C ALA A 429 15.35 -14.98 -6.45
N THR A 430 14.65 -15.06 -5.31
CA THR A 430 13.46 -15.90 -5.12
C THR A 430 12.29 -15.02 -4.72
N ASP A 431 11.14 -15.19 -5.38
CA ASP A 431 9.91 -14.45 -5.08
C ASP A 431 9.03 -15.14 -4.01
N SER A 432 7.97 -14.46 -3.56
CA SER A 432 7.03 -14.99 -2.57
C SER A 432 5.80 -15.67 -3.17
N SER A 433 5.81 -16.02 -4.47
CA SER A 433 4.67 -16.68 -5.11
C SER A 433 4.54 -18.14 -4.69
N LEU A 434 3.42 -18.79 -5.02
CA LEU A 434 3.16 -20.19 -4.71
C LEU A 434 2.63 -20.91 -5.96
N PRO A 435 3.43 -21.79 -6.61
CA PRO A 435 4.85 -22.09 -6.31
C PRO A 435 5.76 -20.89 -6.59
N SER A 436 6.83 -20.73 -5.82
CA SER A 436 7.75 -19.61 -5.96
C SER A 436 8.62 -19.69 -7.21
N GLN A 437 8.95 -18.52 -7.76
CA GLN A 437 9.85 -18.38 -8.89
C GLN A 437 11.27 -18.09 -8.42
N ASN A 438 12.25 -18.55 -9.20
CA ASN A 438 13.66 -18.24 -9.01
C ASN A 438 14.22 -17.64 -10.31
N ALA A 439 15.03 -16.60 -10.18
CA ALA A 439 15.77 -15.97 -11.26
C ALA A 439 17.24 -15.89 -10.88
N VAL A 440 18.13 -16.01 -11.87
CA VAL A 440 19.58 -16.04 -11.66
C VAL A 440 20.24 -15.01 -12.56
N SER A 441 21.12 -14.20 -11.99
CA SER A 441 22.02 -13.31 -12.72
C SER A 441 23.47 -13.76 -12.50
N SER A 442 24.36 -13.55 -13.47
CA SER A 442 25.78 -13.85 -13.31
C SER A 442 26.66 -12.90 -14.09
N GLN A 443 27.72 -12.42 -13.45
CA GLN A 443 28.71 -11.50 -14.04
C GLN A 443 30.12 -11.89 -13.59
N THR A 444 31.11 -11.69 -14.45
CA THR A 444 32.52 -11.91 -14.11
C THR A 444 33.12 -10.64 -13.51
N ILE A 445 33.80 -10.77 -12.37
CA ILE A 445 34.60 -9.71 -11.75
C ILE A 445 36.08 -10.10 -11.79
N THR A 446 36.95 -9.20 -12.26
CA THR A 446 38.39 -9.46 -12.39
C THR A 446 39.16 -8.72 -11.31
N ILE A 447 39.72 -9.48 -10.37
CA ILE A 447 40.50 -8.95 -9.25
C ILE A 447 41.95 -8.81 -9.68
N SER A 448 42.42 -7.58 -9.74
CA SER A 448 43.77 -7.26 -10.21
C SER A 448 44.76 -7.10 -9.04
N ALA A 449 46.06 -7.22 -9.34
CA ALA A 449 47.07 -6.69 -8.42
C ALA A 449 46.95 -5.15 -8.36
N PRO A 450 47.34 -4.50 -7.25
CA PRO A 450 47.57 -3.06 -7.25
C PRO A 450 48.53 -2.65 -8.38
N PRO A 451 48.35 -1.46 -9.00
CA PRO A 451 49.32 -0.96 -9.97
C PRO A 451 50.71 -0.88 -9.31
N PRO A 452 51.83 -1.03 -10.05
CA PRO A 452 53.17 -0.95 -9.47
C PRO A 452 53.39 0.35 -8.69
N PRO A 453 54.23 0.34 -7.63
CA PRO A 453 54.57 1.57 -6.92
C PRO A 453 55.24 2.58 -7.85
N SER A 454 54.94 3.86 -7.62
CA SER A 454 55.57 5.01 -8.23
C SER A 454 55.96 5.98 -7.13
N THR A 455 57.14 6.59 -7.24
CA THR A 455 57.72 7.40 -6.17
C THR A 455 58.35 8.67 -6.70
N SER A 456 58.34 9.71 -5.88
CA SER A 456 58.88 11.03 -6.19
C SER A 456 59.30 11.71 -4.89
N PHE A 457 60.17 12.71 -4.97
CA PHE A 457 60.53 13.52 -3.81
C PHE A 457 60.58 15.02 -4.09
N THR A 458 60.54 15.78 -3.01
CA THR A 458 60.87 17.21 -2.99
C THR A 458 62.04 17.44 -2.03
N PHE A 459 62.73 18.57 -2.18
CA PHE A 459 63.79 18.97 -1.27
C PHE A 459 63.77 20.48 -0.98
N LEU A 460 64.22 20.86 0.21
CA LEU A 460 64.27 22.25 0.69
C LEU A 460 65.58 22.49 1.47
N PRO A 461 66.26 23.64 1.29
CA PRO A 461 65.90 24.75 0.39
C PRO A 461 66.14 24.41 -1.09
N ALA A 462 65.45 25.11 -2.00
CA ALA A 462 65.56 24.88 -3.44
C ALA A 462 66.94 25.22 -4.04
N THR A 463 67.74 26.05 -3.34
CA THR A 463 69.15 26.32 -3.64
C THR A 463 70.01 25.96 -2.42
N PRO A 464 70.40 24.68 -2.25
CA PRO A 464 71.29 24.26 -1.17
C PRO A 464 72.63 24.99 -1.18
N ILE A 465 73.10 25.36 0.00
CA ILE A 465 74.43 25.93 0.21
C ILE A 465 75.30 24.88 0.90
N VAL A 466 76.60 24.82 0.56
CA VAL A 466 77.58 23.94 1.21
C VAL A 466 77.49 24.02 2.75
N ASN A 467 77.58 22.86 3.41
CA ASN A 467 77.46 22.68 4.86
C ASN A 467 76.13 23.14 5.48
N SER A 468 75.10 23.43 4.68
CA SER A 468 73.73 23.70 5.15
C SER A 468 72.86 22.45 5.06
N LEU A 469 71.87 22.34 5.95
CA LEU A 469 70.94 21.21 5.97
C LEU A 469 69.93 21.31 4.80
N VAL A 470 69.75 20.19 4.10
CA VAL A 470 68.74 19.99 3.06
C VAL A 470 67.80 18.89 3.54
N THR A 471 66.51 19.20 3.66
CA THR A 471 65.46 18.22 3.97
C THR A 471 64.89 17.67 2.68
N PHE A 472 64.77 16.35 2.60
CA PHE A 472 64.16 15.60 1.50
C PHE A 472 62.90 14.90 1.99
N SER A 473 61.84 14.89 1.18
CA SER A 473 60.57 14.24 1.51
C SER A 473 60.02 13.48 0.30
N ALA A 474 59.82 12.17 0.47
CA ALA A 474 59.30 11.26 -0.53
C ALA A 474 57.77 11.10 -0.47
N ILE A 475 57.16 10.88 -1.62
CA ILE A 475 55.74 10.54 -1.81
C ILE A 475 55.69 9.33 -2.73
N THR A 476 55.15 8.21 -2.22
CA THR A 476 54.97 6.95 -2.94
C THR A 476 53.49 6.64 -3.07
N ILE A 477 53.05 6.26 -4.28
CA ILE A 477 51.68 5.87 -4.62
C ILE A 477 51.68 4.55 -5.41
N GLY A 478 50.55 3.83 -5.40
CA GLY A 478 50.50 2.48 -5.96
C GLY A 478 51.27 1.46 -5.12
N GLY A 479 51.34 0.22 -5.59
CA GLY A 479 51.91 -0.90 -4.83
C GLY A 479 51.06 -1.28 -3.62
N THR A 480 51.66 -2.02 -2.68
CA THR A 480 51.07 -2.44 -1.42
C THR A 480 51.78 -1.78 -0.24
N ALA A 481 51.07 -0.95 0.53
CA ALA A 481 51.61 -0.31 1.74
C ALA A 481 51.71 -1.32 2.91
N PRO A 482 52.67 -1.16 3.85
CA PRO A 482 53.61 -0.03 4.01
C PRO A 482 54.80 -0.02 3.02
N TYR A 483 55.43 1.14 2.85
CA TYR A 483 56.64 1.30 2.04
C TYR A 483 57.90 1.46 2.89
N SER A 484 59.02 0.90 2.42
CA SER A 484 60.37 1.18 2.92
C SER A 484 61.09 2.11 1.95
N VAL A 485 61.50 3.29 2.40
CA VAL A 485 62.15 4.32 1.55
C VAL A 485 63.63 4.46 1.91
N SER A 486 64.48 4.45 0.89
CA SER A 486 65.94 4.57 0.98
C SER A 486 66.46 5.69 0.08
N TRP A 487 67.58 6.29 0.48
CA TRP A 487 68.18 7.45 -0.16
C TRP A 487 69.66 7.22 -0.42
N ASN A 488 70.14 7.67 -1.58
CA ASN A 488 71.56 7.86 -1.89
C ASN A 488 71.73 9.30 -2.36
N PHE A 489 72.60 10.07 -1.70
CA PHE A 489 72.72 11.51 -1.97
C PHE A 489 73.72 11.84 -3.09
N GLY A 490 74.38 10.85 -3.69
CA GLY A 490 75.35 11.05 -4.78
C GLY A 490 76.74 11.52 -4.34
N ASP A 491 76.96 11.74 -3.03
CA ASP A 491 78.25 12.11 -2.41
C ASP A 491 78.90 10.96 -1.62
N GLY A 492 78.26 9.78 -1.62
CA GLY A 492 78.65 8.61 -0.84
C GLY A 492 77.80 8.39 0.42
N ALA A 493 77.00 9.37 0.85
CA ALA A 493 76.08 9.21 1.97
C ALA A 493 74.75 8.55 1.56
N SER A 494 74.08 7.93 2.53
CA SER A 494 72.77 7.30 2.38
C SER A 494 71.92 7.47 3.64
N SER A 495 70.59 7.32 3.50
CA SER A 495 69.65 7.41 4.61
C SER A 495 68.38 6.59 4.34
N THR A 496 67.49 6.46 5.33
CA THR A 496 66.21 5.74 5.22
C THR A 496 65.08 6.49 5.93
N GLY A 497 63.87 6.36 5.41
CA GLY A 497 62.67 7.06 5.92
C GLY A 497 61.99 7.92 4.85
N THR A 498 60.71 8.26 5.07
CA THR A 498 59.91 9.07 4.12
C THR A 498 60.28 10.55 4.13
N SER A 499 60.87 11.05 5.21
CA SER A 499 61.51 12.37 5.26
C SER A 499 62.85 12.26 5.99
N VAL A 500 63.90 12.80 5.38
CA VAL A 500 65.29 12.72 5.84
C VAL A 500 65.99 14.06 5.64
N ALA A 501 67.09 14.30 6.35
CA ALA A 501 67.89 15.51 6.18
C ALA A 501 69.37 15.16 5.96
N HIS A 502 70.04 15.93 5.10
CA HIS A 502 71.43 15.70 4.70
C HIS A 502 72.19 17.01 4.49
N THR A 503 73.52 16.98 4.55
CA THR A 503 74.41 18.15 4.37
C THR A 503 75.51 17.84 3.36
N PHE A 504 75.62 18.64 2.30
CA PHE A 504 76.65 18.45 1.28
C PHE A 504 77.92 19.27 1.59
N ALA A 505 79.09 18.61 1.56
CA ALA A 505 80.37 19.21 1.95
C ALA A 505 81.10 19.96 0.81
N SER A 506 80.67 19.82 -0.45
CA SER A 506 81.27 20.50 -1.61
C SER A 506 80.20 21.13 -2.51
N ALA A 507 80.59 22.21 -3.21
CA ALA A 507 79.72 22.90 -4.16
C ALA A 507 79.82 22.22 -5.53
N GLN A 508 78.85 21.37 -5.84
CA GLN A 508 78.71 20.69 -7.12
C GLN A 508 77.25 20.25 -7.33
N SER A 509 76.96 19.66 -8.49
CA SER A 509 75.70 18.97 -8.71
C SER A 509 75.81 17.52 -8.21
N PHE A 510 74.87 17.10 -7.37
CA PHE A 510 74.75 15.73 -6.90
C PHE A 510 73.48 15.08 -7.46
N THR A 511 73.58 13.83 -7.92
CA THR A 511 72.40 13.05 -8.32
C THR A 511 71.83 12.36 -7.09
N VAL A 512 70.81 12.95 -6.48
CA VAL A 512 70.10 12.34 -5.36
C VAL A 512 69.11 11.31 -5.91
N LYS A 513 69.24 10.07 -5.45
CA LYS A 513 68.38 8.94 -5.79
C LYS A 513 67.57 8.52 -4.57
N GLU A 514 66.26 8.42 -4.76
CA GLU A 514 65.32 7.89 -3.79
C GLU A 514 64.77 6.56 -4.33
N THR A 515 64.55 5.59 -3.44
CA THR A 515 64.03 4.27 -3.81
C THR A 515 63.07 3.76 -2.74
N ALA A 516 61.80 3.69 -3.12
CA ALA A 516 60.72 3.12 -2.32
C ALA A 516 60.49 1.65 -2.69
N THR A 517 60.35 0.80 -1.68
CA THR A 517 60.02 -0.63 -1.80
C THR A 517 58.67 -0.87 -1.13
N ASP A 518 57.74 -1.52 -1.82
CA ASP A 518 56.42 -1.87 -1.26
C ASP A 518 56.46 -3.19 -0.46
N SER A 519 55.39 -3.49 0.27
CA SER A 519 55.28 -4.70 1.09
C SER A 519 54.61 -5.88 0.36
N SER A 520 54.52 -5.85 -0.97
CA SER A 520 53.93 -6.95 -1.74
C SER A 520 54.85 -8.18 -1.75
N THR A 521 54.35 -9.33 -2.23
CA THR A 521 55.16 -10.56 -2.34
C THR A 521 54.97 -11.15 -3.74
N PRO A 522 55.97 -11.09 -4.63
CA PRO A 522 57.29 -10.45 -4.46
C PRO A 522 57.20 -8.92 -4.34
N THR A 523 58.07 -8.32 -3.53
CA THR A 523 58.13 -6.85 -3.32
C THR A 523 58.47 -6.11 -4.60
N GLN A 524 57.84 -4.97 -4.84
CA GLN A 524 58.12 -4.09 -5.97
C GLN A 524 58.86 -2.83 -5.53
N THR A 525 59.72 -2.29 -6.39
CA THR A 525 60.51 -1.08 -6.12
C THR A 525 60.25 0.01 -7.14
N ALA A 526 60.08 1.24 -6.67
CA ALA A 526 60.07 2.44 -7.48
C ALA A 526 61.34 3.26 -7.20
N THR A 527 61.81 4.05 -8.18
CA THR A 527 62.97 4.92 -8.02
C THR A 527 62.69 6.29 -8.61
N SER A 528 63.02 7.34 -7.85
CA SER A 528 63.10 8.72 -8.35
C SER A 528 64.54 9.21 -8.32
N SER A 529 64.90 10.15 -9.18
CA SER A 529 66.24 10.77 -9.16
C SER A 529 66.17 12.22 -9.60
N GLN A 530 66.85 13.11 -8.89
CA GLN A 530 66.91 14.54 -9.20
C GLN A 530 68.35 15.06 -9.04
N SER A 531 68.69 16.05 -9.86
CA SER A 531 69.96 16.77 -9.77
C SER A 531 69.82 17.92 -8.76
N VAL A 532 70.63 17.87 -7.70
CA VAL A 532 70.67 18.88 -6.64
C VAL A 532 71.94 19.70 -6.79
N ALA A 533 71.81 20.93 -7.27
CA ALA A 533 72.94 21.85 -7.43
C ALA A 533 73.24 22.58 -6.10
N VAL A 534 74.35 22.23 -5.46
CA VAL A 534 74.82 22.84 -4.22
C VAL A 534 75.79 23.97 -4.57
N VAL A 535 75.53 25.17 -4.05
CA VAL A 535 76.36 26.37 -4.32
C VAL A 535 77.24 26.73 -3.12
N THR A 536 78.35 27.42 -3.38
CA THR A 536 79.14 28.06 -2.32
C THR A 536 78.35 29.22 -1.70
N THR A 537 78.63 29.52 -0.43
CA THR A 537 78.09 30.71 0.23
C THR A 537 78.49 31.96 -0.56
N PRO A 538 77.54 32.84 -0.95
CA PRO A 538 77.88 34.06 -1.67
C PRO A 538 78.82 34.96 -0.86
N CYS A 539 79.97 35.32 -1.41
CA CYS A 539 80.83 36.34 -0.82
C CYS A 539 80.13 37.70 -0.86
N LEU A 540 79.85 38.28 0.31
CA LEU A 540 79.46 39.69 0.43
C LEU A 540 80.62 40.57 -0.06
N SER A 541 80.52 41.10 -1.28
CA SER A 541 81.54 41.98 -1.82
C SER A 541 81.50 43.33 -1.10
N ASN A 542 82.55 43.59 -0.31
CA ASN A 542 82.66 44.80 0.47
C ASN A 542 82.87 46.00 -0.47
N ARG A 543 81.83 46.82 -0.70
CA ARG A 543 81.95 48.05 -1.51
C ARG A 543 82.94 49.00 -0.84
N ARG A 544 84.10 49.21 -1.46
CA ARG A 544 85.05 50.24 -1.02
C ARG A 544 84.39 51.62 -1.12
N ASN A 545 84.37 52.37 -0.03
CA ASN A 545 84.06 53.80 -0.05
C ASN A 545 85.10 54.53 -0.90
N VAL A 546 84.71 54.99 -2.09
CA VAL A 546 85.49 55.99 -2.85
C VAL A 546 85.03 57.36 -2.37
N ALA A 547 85.85 58.01 -1.56
CA ALA A 547 85.61 59.37 -1.10
C ALA A 547 85.81 60.36 -2.28
N ILE A 548 84.73 60.96 -2.76
CA ILE A 548 84.79 62.04 -3.75
C ILE A 548 85.09 63.35 -2.99
N HIS A 549 86.31 63.86 -3.14
CA HIS A 549 86.68 65.19 -2.67
C HIS A 549 86.15 66.25 -3.64
N LEU A 550 85.04 66.91 -3.27
CA LEU A 550 84.52 68.08 -4.00
C LEU A 550 85.34 69.32 -3.66
N HIS A 551 86.18 69.77 -4.60
CA HIS A 551 86.73 71.13 -4.56
C HIS A 551 85.71 72.10 -5.17
N TYR A 552 85.37 73.14 -4.41
CA TYR A 552 84.58 74.27 -4.87
C TYR A 552 85.37 75.15 -5.87
N SER A 553 84.66 75.70 -6.86
CA SER A 553 84.99 77.04 -7.36
C SER A 553 83.71 77.76 -7.77
N VAL A 554 83.71 79.08 -7.59
CA VAL A 554 82.52 79.95 -7.63
C VAL A 554 82.52 80.80 -8.89
N ARG A 555 81.40 80.83 -9.62
CA ARG A 555 80.68 82.05 -10.04
C ARG A 555 79.35 81.71 -10.71
#